data_AF-A0A2N1N165-F1
#
_entry.id   AF-A0A2N1N165-F1
#
_cell.length_a   1.000
_cell.length_b   1.000
_cell.length_c   1.000
_cell.angle_alpha   90.00
_cell.angle_beta   90.00
_cell.angle_gamma   90.00
#
_symmetry.space_group_name_H-M   'P 1'
#
loop_
_entity.id
_entity.type
_entity.pdbx_description
1 polymer ?
#
loop_
_entity_poly.entity_id
_entity_poly.type
_entity_poly.pdbx_seq_one_letter_code
_entity_poly.pdbx_strand_id
1 'polypeptide(L)'
;MPEYSPLVVLYITTHLISLILLSILVFLILKTGSFISKWTLFQLCICLFVLGLSSLLTVIIYGDSMKDKALDTPLCIIQNKIILFFYCPLKLFPGALCIYLWFAVARSNYSIEQNYFWYFSGVIWVTTICVNIVGFRENRKEKNWGVIPGEFFCKSTPSNTVWLFYLIPTTVYAFSSLLVSAHSSYILWGRWRNFNQKQNRRTAIDLGYAVRLTVLSGFYSILLLASLIPSVTEKIDNDMTANNQTITFLDFAPAFLYV
;
A
#
# COMPACT_ATOMS: atom_id res chain seq x y z
N MET A 1 25.98 -21.24 -7.37
CA MET A 1 25.07 -20.76 -6.31
C MET A 1 24.90 -19.26 -6.50
N PRO A 2 23.72 -18.68 -6.23
CA PRO A 2 23.55 -17.23 -6.30
C PRO A 2 24.49 -16.55 -5.29
N GLU A 3 25.14 -15.49 -5.74
CA GLU A 3 25.94 -14.60 -4.89
C GLU A 3 25.02 -13.55 -4.24
N TYR A 4 25.38 -13.14 -3.02
CA TYR A 4 24.59 -12.20 -2.24
C TYR A 4 25.50 -11.13 -1.65
N SER A 5 25.33 -9.91 -2.15
CA SER A 5 25.91 -8.72 -1.56
C SER A 5 25.30 -8.42 -0.19
N PRO A 6 26.00 -7.69 0.70
CA PRO A 6 25.48 -7.33 2.03
C PRO A 6 24.12 -6.62 1.97
N LEU A 7 23.89 -5.85 0.91
CA LEU A 7 22.66 -5.10 0.73
C LEU A 7 21.48 -6.01 0.36
N VAL A 8 21.69 -7.03 -0.48
CA VAL A 8 20.67 -8.06 -0.76
C VAL A 8 20.37 -8.88 0.49
N VAL A 9 21.39 -9.23 1.30
CA VAL A 9 21.18 -9.91 2.58
C VAL A 9 20.35 -9.05 3.54
N LEU A 10 20.66 -7.76 3.66
CA LEU A 10 19.89 -6.81 4.47
C LEU A 10 18.43 -6.70 3.99
N TYR A 11 18.21 -6.62 2.68
CA TYR A 11 16.88 -6.59 2.09
C TYR A 11 16.07 -7.86 2.42
N ILE A 12 16.66 -9.04 2.25
CA ILE A 12 16.02 -10.33 2.54
C ILE A 12 15.67 -10.42 4.04
N THR A 13 16.63 -10.17 4.91
CA THR A 13 16.45 -10.26 6.36
C THR A 13 15.36 -9.30 6.86
N THR A 14 15.33 -8.07 6.37
CA THR A 14 14.30 -7.08 6.72
C THR A 14 12.90 -7.53 6.28
N HIS A 15 12.76 -8.07 5.07
CA HIS A 15 11.49 -8.60 4.58
C HIS A 15 11.04 -9.83 5.36
N LEU A 16 11.94 -10.74 5.73
CA LEU A 16 11.62 -11.90 6.55
C LEU A 16 11.11 -11.49 7.94
N ILE A 17 11.79 -10.55 8.60
CA ILE A 17 11.34 -9.99 9.89
C ILE A 17 9.94 -9.38 9.73
N SER A 18 9.73 -8.59 8.68
CA SER A 18 8.43 -7.96 8.38
C SER A 18 7.32 -9.01 8.19
N LEU A 19 7.58 -10.09 7.45
CA LEU A 19 6.62 -11.18 7.24
C LEU A 19 6.28 -11.93 8.53
N ILE A 20 7.26 -12.15 9.41
CA ILE A 20 7.04 -12.76 10.72
C ILE A 20 6.14 -11.87 11.57
N LEU A 21 6.47 -10.57 11.66
CA LEU A 21 5.67 -9.59 12.40
C LEU A 21 4.25 -9.46 11.85
N LEU A 22 4.09 -9.44 10.52
CA LEU A 22 2.79 -9.43 9.85
C LEU A 22 1.99 -10.70 10.14
N SER A 23 2.63 -11.87 10.15
CA SER A 23 1.97 -13.13 10.47
C SER A 23 1.43 -13.13 11.91
N ILE A 24 2.24 -12.64 12.85
CA ILE A 24 1.84 -12.47 14.25
C ILE A 24 0.66 -11.48 14.33
N LEU A 25 0.73 -10.35 13.63
CA LEU A 25 -0.33 -9.34 13.62
C LEU A 25 -1.64 -9.90 13.06
N VAL A 26 -1.59 -10.62 11.94
CA VAL A 26 -2.76 -11.29 11.34
C VAL A 26 -3.39 -12.26 12.34
N PHE A 27 -2.57 -13.09 13.01
CA PHE A 27 -3.04 -14.01 14.04
C PHE A 27 -3.71 -13.27 15.22
N LEU A 28 -3.11 -12.18 15.69
CA LEU A 28 -3.66 -11.37 16.78
C LEU A 28 -4.98 -10.69 16.37
N ILE A 29 -5.08 -10.17 15.15
CA ILE A 29 -6.32 -9.57 14.62
C ILE A 29 -7.44 -10.61 14.60
N LEU A 30 -7.16 -11.83 14.10
CA LEU A 30 -8.15 -12.90 14.06
C LEU A 30 -8.64 -13.29 15.45
N LYS A 31 -7.70 -13.44 16.42
CA LYS A 31 -8.00 -13.80 17.81
C LYS A 31 -8.76 -12.71 18.58
N THR A 32 -8.52 -11.44 18.27
CA THR A 32 -9.16 -10.31 18.95
C THR A 32 -10.66 -10.26 18.64
N GLY A 33 -11.49 -9.79 19.58
CA GLY A 33 -12.92 -9.56 19.35
C GLY A 33 -13.20 -8.53 18.24
N SER A 34 -14.47 -8.32 17.91
CA SER A 34 -14.86 -7.32 16.90
C SER A 34 -14.49 -5.90 17.37
N PHE A 35 -13.74 -5.17 16.56
CA PHE A 35 -13.47 -3.73 16.71
C PHE A 35 -13.70 -3.03 15.37
N ILE A 36 -13.86 -1.71 15.39
CA ILE A 36 -14.37 -0.87 14.28
C ILE A 36 -13.67 -1.04 12.92
N SER A 37 -12.43 -1.51 12.87
CA SER A 37 -11.63 -1.58 11.65
C SER A 37 -10.98 -2.95 11.46
N LYS A 38 -11.51 -3.99 12.10
CA LYS A 38 -10.89 -5.31 12.19
C LYS A 38 -10.68 -5.92 10.81
N TRP A 39 -11.73 -5.96 10.00
CA TRP A 39 -11.71 -6.69 8.74
C TRP A 39 -10.94 -5.95 7.66
N THR A 40 -11.03 -4.63 7.66
CA THR A 40 -10.27 -3.77 6.75
C THR A 40 -8.77 -3.82 7.07
N LEU A 41 -8.41 -3.81 8.36
CA LEU A 41 -7.02 -4.00 8.78
C LEU A 41 -6.51 -5.40 8.41
N PHE A 42 -7.34 -6.43 8.56
CA PHE A 42 -7.00 -7.79 8.14
C PHE A 42 -6.70 -7.89 6.64
N GLN A 43 -7.56 -7.31 5.79
CA GLN A 43 -7.32 -7.27 4.33
C GLN A 43 -6.04 -6.51 3.98
N LEU A 44 -5.78 -5.39 4.66
CA LEU A 44 -4.56 -4.61 4.47
C LEU A 44 -3.32 -5.44 4.84
N CYS A 45 -3.33 -6.14 5.99
CA CYS A 45 -2.25 -7.02 6.40
C CYS A 45 -2.01 -8.17 5.43
N ILE A 46 -3.07 -8.77 4.87
CA ILE A 46 -2.94 -9.80 3.82
C ILE A 46 -2.28 -9.21 2.57
N CYS A 47 -2.70 -8.02 2.13
CA CYS A 47 -2.09 -7.38 0.96
C CYS A 47 -0.59 -7.13 1.19
N LEU A 48 -0.21 -6.60 2.35
CA LEU A 48 1.20 -6.41 2.74
C LEU A 48 1.97 -7.73 2.79
N PHE A 49 1.36 -8.78 3.33
CA PHE A 49 1.99 -10.09 3.44
C PHE A 49 2.28 -10.69 2.06
N VAL A 50 1.28 -10.69 1.16
CA VAL A 50 1.46 -11.22 -0.20
C VAL A 50 2.48 -10.40 -0.98
N LEU A 51 2.50 -9.07 -0.81
CA LEU A 51 3.50 -8.20 -1.42
C LEU A 51 4.92 -8.52 -0.92
N GLY A 52 5.11 -8.64 0.39
CA GLY A 52 6.41 -8.96 0.97
C GLY A 52 6.91 -10.36 0.59
N LEU A 53 5.99 -11.33 0.48
CA LEU A 53 6.34 -12.67 0.01
C LEU A 53 6.72 -12.66 -1.48
N SER A 54 5.95 -11.94 -2.29
CA SER A 54 6.20 -11.83 -3.73
C SER A 54 7.50 -11.11 -4.03
N SER A 55 7.85 -10.06 -3.28
CA SER A 55 9.10 -9.31 -3.48
C SER A 55 10.36 -10.10 -3.14
N LEU A 56 10.26 -11.09 -2.24
CA LEU A 56 11.35 -11.98 -1.87
C LEU A 56 11.66 -13.06 -2.92
N LEU A 57 10.64 -13.51 -3.68
CA LEU A 57 10.71 -14.71 -4.50
C LEU A 57 11.88 -14.67 -5.50
N THR A 58 12.00 -13.63 -6.32
CA THR A 58 13.08 -13.53 -7.30
C THR A 58 14.44 -13.26 -6.67
N VAL A 59 14.51 -12.47 -5.60
CA VAL A 59 15.80 -12.13 -4.98
C VAL A 59 16.44 -13.33 -4.30
N ILE A 60 15.64 -14.21 -3.68
CA ILE A 60 16.13 -15.46 -3.08
C ILE A 60 16.59 -16.47 -4.16
N ILE A 61 16.07 -16.39 -5.37
CA ILE A 61 16.46 -17.31 -6.45
C ILE A 61 17.70 -16.80 -7.18
N TYR A 62 17.73 -15.51 -7.50
CA TYR A 62 18.71 -14.91 -8.40
C TYR A 62 19.85 -14.15 -7.70
N GLY A 63 19.67 -13.73 -6.43
CA GLY A 63 20.65 -12.94 -5.70
C GLY A 63 21.10 -11.70 -6.48
N ASP A 64 22.41 -11.46 -6.51
CA ASP A 64 23.01 -10.34 -7.26
C ASP A 64 22.87 -10.48 -8.79
N SER A 65 22.65 -11.70 -9.32
CA SER A 65 22.45 -11.95 -10.76
C SER A 65 21.03 -11.60 -11.26
N MET A 66 20.24 -10.88 -10.46
CA MET A 66 18.86 -10.54 -10.77
C MET A 66 18.70 -9.80 -12.09
N LYS A 67 19.53 -8.78 -12.34
CA LYS A 67 19.42 -7.95 -13.55
C LYS A 67 19.61 -8.74 -14.83
N ASP A 68 20.47 -9.76 -14.78
CA ASP A 68 20.87 -10.51 -15.97
C ASP A 68 20.00 -11.75 -16.22
N LYS A 69 19.56 -12.42 -15.16
CA LYS A 69 18.95 -13.77 -15.26
C LYS A 69 17.46 -13.84 -14.90
N ALA A 70 16.90 -12.79 -14.29
CA ALA A 70 15.52 -12.88 -13.80
C ALA A 70 14.48 -13.04 -14.93
N LEU A 71 14.79 -12.58 -16.14
CA LEU A 71 13.91 -12.71 -17.31
C LEU A 71 14.07 -14.03 -18.09
N ASP A 72 15.04 -14.87 -17.74
CA ASP A 72 15.23 -16.19 -18.36
C ASP A 72 14.06 -17.14 -18.05
N THR A 73 13.32 -16.85 -16.98
CA THR A 73 12.12 -17.59 -16.58
C THR A 73 10.93 -16.64 -16.43
N PRO A 74 9.68 -17.14 -16.53
CA PRO A 74 8.50 -16.31 -16.33
C PRO A 74 8.31 -15.85 -14.87
N LEU A 75 9.16 -16.27 -13.91
CA LEU A 75 9.04 -15.93 -12.49
C LEU A 75 9.03 -14.43 -12.25
N CYS A 76 9.91 -13.69 -12.94
CA CYS A 76 9.98 -12.24 -12.83
C CYS A 76 8.70 -11.54 -13.31
N ILE A 77 8.10 -12.04 -14.39
CA ILE A 77 6.84 -11.53 -14.92
C ILE A 77 5.69 -11.84 -13.95
N ILE A 78 5.61 -13.08 -13.46
CA ILE A 78 4.58 -13.52 -12.50
C ILE A 78 4.65 -12.69 -11.22
N GLN A 79 5.85 -12.54 -10.65
CA GLN A 79 6.07 -11.70 -9.46
C GLN A 79 5.58 -10.27 -9.68
N ASN A 80 5.95 -9.65 -10.80
CA ASN A 80 5.51 -8.29 -11.11
C ASN A 80 3.98 -8.19 -11.15
N LYS A 81 3.28 -9.14 -11.77
CA LYS A 81 1.81 -9.11 -11.87
C LYS A 81 1.12 -9.34 -10.53
N ILE A 82 1.67 -10.20 -9.67
CA ILE A 82 1.16 -10.36 -8.30
C ILE A 82 1.33 -9.06 -7.51
N ILE A 83 2.51 -8.42 -7.61
CA ILE A 83 2.78 -7.15 -6.94
C ILE A 83 1.77 -6.08 -7.38
N LEU A 84 1.58 -5.89 -8.69
CA LEU A 84 0.62 -4.93 -9.23
C LEU A 84 -0.82 -5.19 -8.76
N PHE A 85 -1.21 -6.46 -8.64
CA PHE A 85 -2.55 -6.83 -8.19
C PHE A 85 -2.82 -6.40 -6.74
N PHE A 86 -1.88 -6.64 -5.83
CA PHE A 86 -2.06 -6.30 -4.41
C PHE A 86 -1.67 -4.86 -4.05
N TYR A 87 -1.05 -4.13 -4.97
CA TYR A 87 -0.62 -2.74 -4.72
C TYR A 87 -1.78 -1.74 -4.72
N CYS A 88 -2.76 -1.89 -5.62
CA CYS A 88 -3.95 -1.05 -5.65
C CYS A 88 -4.78 -1.12 -4.33
N PRO A 89 -5.16 -2.30 -3.82
CA PRO A 89 -5.91 -2.38 -2.57
C PRO A 89 -5.10 -1.86 -1.38
N LEU A 90 -3.78 -2.03 -1.37
CA LEU A 90 -2.91 -1.48 -0.33
C LEU A 90 -3.04 0.05 -0.21
N LYS A 91 -3.22 0.77 -1.33
CA LYS A 91 -3.41 2.23 -1.32
C LYS A 91 -4.85 2.64 -0.99
N LEU A 92 -5.84 1.85 -1.42
CA LEU A 92 -7.26 2.21 -1.25
C LEU A 92 -7.84 1.84 0.13
N PHE A 93 -7.36 0.78 0.78
CA PHE A 93 -7.86 0.41 2.12
C PHE A 93 -7.61 1.47 3.21
N PRO A 94 -6.46 2.17 3.27
CA PRO A 94 -6.26 3.28 4.19
C PRO A 94 -7.33 4.38 4.14
N GLY A 95 -7.92 4.65 2.97
CA GLY A 95 -8.97 5.66 2.84
C GLY A 95 -10.30 5.18 3.39
N ALA A 96 -10.61 3.88 3.27
CA ALA A 96 -11.73 3.29 3.98
C ALA A 96 -11.55 3.45 5.51
N LEU A 97 -10.33 3.28 6.03
CA LEU A 97 -10.01 3.54 7.44
C LEU A 97 -10.24 5.02 7.82
N CYS A 98 -9.88 5.96 6.95
CA CYS A 98 -10.13 7.40 7.16
C CYS A 98 -11.63 7.71 7.20
N ILE A 99 -12.42 7.08 6.34
CA ILE A 99 -13.87 7.23 6.34
C ILE A 99 -14.46 6.67 7.64
N TYR A 100 -14.04 5.47 8.07
CA TYR A 100 -14.49 4.90 9.34
C TYR A 100 -14.12 5.78 10.53
N LEU A 101 -12.91 6.34 10.53
CA LEU A 101 -12.48 7.30 11.54
C LEU A 101 -13.41 8.52 11.59
N TRP A 102 -13.70 9.10 10.43
CA TRP A 102 -14.59 10.24 10.34
C TRP A 102 -16.00 9.91 10.87
N PHE A 103 -16.56 8.75 10.53
CA PHE A 103 -17.86 8.32 11.07
C PHE A 103 -17.82 8.06 12.57
N ALA A 104 -16.76 7.43 13.08
CA ALA A 104 -16.57 7.18 14.50
C ALA A 104 -16.52 8.49 15.30
N VAL A 105 -15.79 9.48 14.78
CA VAL A 105 -15.51 10.73 15.50
C VAL A 105 -16.53 11.83 15.22
N ALA A 106 -17.06 11.97 14.02
CA ALA A 106 -18.05 13.01 13.70
C ALA A 106 -19.47 12.54 14.07
N ARG A 107 -19.80 11.26 13.84
CA ARG A 107 -21.15 10.71 14.00
C ARG A 107 -21.31 9.79 15.22
N SER A 108 -20.25 9.52 15.97
CA SER A 108 -20.27 8.53 17.07
C SER A 108 -20.71 7.13 16.61
N ASN A 109 -20.52 6.80 15.33
CA ASN A 109 -20.97 5.53 14.78
C ASN A 109 -19.79 4.55 14.67
N TYR A 110 -19.67 3.66 15.66
CA TYR A 110 -18.58 2.70 15.75
C TYR A 110 -18.89 1.33 15.07
N SER A 111 -20.11 1.13 14.56
CA SER A 111 -20.51 -0.07 13.82
C SER A 111 -20.47 0.12 12.30
N ILE A 112 -19.87 1.23 11.82
CA ILE A 112 -19.83 1.58 10.40
C ILE A 112 -19.21 0.49 9.52
N GLU A 113 -18.12 -0.16 9.95
CA GLU A 113 -17.49 -1.25 9.19
C GLU A 113 -18.46 -2.43 9.04
N GLN A 114 -19.19 -2.82 10.09
CA GLN A 114 -20.13 -3.95 9.98
C GLN A 114 -21.22 -3.70 8.94
N ASN A 115 -21.62 -2.45 8.74
CA ASN A 115 -22.67 -2.07 7.79
C ASN A 115 -22.12 -1.88 6.36
N TYR A 116 -20.92 -1.33 6.21
CA TYR A 116 -20.40 -0.88 4.91
C TYR A 116 -19.17 -1.63 4.40
N PHE A 117 -18.61 -2.57 5.17
CA PHE A 117 -17.39 -3.29 4.82
C PHE A 117 -17.45 -3.91 3.42
N TRP A 118 -18.53 -4.63 3.09
CA TRP A 118 -18.67 -5.28 1.80
C TRP A 118 -18.73 -4.29 0.64
N TYR A 119 -19.29 -3.10 0.84
CA TYR A 119 -19.31 -2.05 -0.17
C TYR A 119 -17.90 -1.50 -0.41
N PHE A 120 -17.18 -1.11 0.65
CA PHE A 120 -15.83 -0.58 0.51
C PHE A 120 -14.85 -1.63 -0.04
N SER A 121 -14.81 -2.82 0.57
CA SER A 121 -13.99 -3.93 0.10
C SER A 121 -14.33 -4.31 -1.34
N GLY A 122 -15.62 -4.45 -1.66
CA GLY A 122 -16.08 -4.81 -2.99
C GLY A 122 -15.64 -3.81 -4.06
N VAL A 123 -15.87 -2.50 -3.83
CA VAL A 123 -15.45 -1.44 -4.76
C VAL A 123 -13.93 -1.44 -4.96
N ILE A 124 -13.15 -1.61 -3.89
CA ILE A 124 -11.68 -1.65 -3.96
C ILE A 124 -11.20 -2.83 -4.80
N TRP A 125 -11.72 -4.03 -4.56
CA TRP A 125 -11.32 -5.23 -5.31
C TRP A 125 -11.77 -5.19 -6.77
N VAL A 126 -12.99 -4.72 -7.04
CA VAL A 126 -13.49 -4.55 -8.42
C VAL A 126 -12.61 -3.55 -9.18
N THR A 127 -12.30 -2.40 -8.57
CA THR A 127 -11.39 -1.39 -9.15
C THR A 127 -10.03 -1.99 -9.44
N THR A 128 -9.48 -2.75 -8.48
CA THR A 128 -8.19 -3.45 -8.62
C THR A 128 -8.20 -4.40 -9.82
N ILE A 129 -9.24 -5.22 -9.97
CA ILE A 129 -9.38 -6.14 -11.09
C ILE A 129 -9.45 -5.38 -12.42
N CYS A 130 -10.27 -4.32 -12.51
CA CYS A 130 -10.40 -3.50 -13.72
C CYS A 130 -9.05 -2.89 -14.14
N VAL A 131 -8.34 -2.25 -13.21
CA VAL A 131 -7.03 -1.64 -13.47
C VAL A 131 -6.02 -2.69 -13.93
N ASN A 132 -5.99 -3.86 -13.30
CA ASN A 132 -5.07 -4.94 -13.69
C ASN A 132 -5.41 -5.54 -15.06
N ILE A 133 -6.69 -5.65 -15.44
CA ILE A 133 -7.09 -6.11 -16.79
C ILE A 133 -6.60 -5.12 -17.85
N VAL A 134 -6.80 -3.82 -17.63
CA VAL A 134 -6.34 -2.77 -18.55
C VAL A 134 -4.81 -2.79 -18.65
N GLY A 135 -4.12 -2.77 -17.52
CA GLY A 135 -2.66 -2.82 -17.47
C GLY A 135 -2.08 -4.09 -18.10
N PHE A 136 -2.74 -5.24 -17.94
CA PHE A 136 -2.32 -6.49 -18.58
C PHE A 136 -2.46 -6.42 -20.11
N ARG A 137 -3.56 -5.86 -20.62
CA ARG A 137 -3.79 -5.70 -22.06
C ARG A 137 -2.76 -4.79 -22.73
N GLU A 138 -2.35 -3.72 -22.06
CA GLU A 138 -1.30 -2.83 -22.56
C GLU A 138 0.07 -3.51 -22.51
N ASN A 139 0.43 -4.04 -21.34
CA ASN A 139 1.71 -4.71 -21.10
C ASN A 139 1.97 -5.86 -22.08
N ARG A 140 0.94 -6.62 -22.49
CA ARG A 140 1.08 -7.73 -23.44
C ARG A 140 1.66 -7.32 -24.80
N LYS A 141 1.54 -6.04 -25.18
CA LYS A 141 2.07 -5.51 -26.44
C LYS A 141 3.58 -5.24 -26.38
N GLU A 142 4.13 -5.12 -25.17
CA GLU A 142 5.52 -4.77 -24.91
C GLU A 142 6.41 -6.02 -24.77
N LYS A 143 7.71 -5.87 -25.03
CA LYS A 143 8.71 -6.92 -24.79
C LYS A 143 8.67 -7.35 -23.32
N ASN A 144 8.78 -8.65 -23.07
CA ASN A 144 8.71 -9.23 -21.71
C ASN A 144 7.47 -8.80 -20.90
N TRP A 145 6.38 -8.46 -21.59
CA TRP A 145 5.14 -7.97 -21.01
C TRP A 145 5.31 -6.69 -20.17
N GLY A 146 6.20 -5.81 -20.65
CA GLY A 146 6.50 -4.52 -20.01
C GLY A 146 7.19 -4.67 -18.65
N VAL A 147 7.90 -5.79 -18.41
CA VAL A 147 8.61 -6.07 -17.16
C VAL A 147 10.11 -5.91 -17.35
N ILE A 148 10.74 -5.19 -16.42
CA ILE A 148 12.19 -5.00 -16.33
C ILE A 148 12.70 -5.50 -14.97
N PRO A 149 13.86 -6.17 -14.93
CA PRO A 149 14.44 -6.61 -13.67
C PRO A 149 15.00 -5.40 -12.93
N GLY A 150 14.51 -5.17 -11.70
CA GLY A 150 15.10 -4.21 -10.79
C GLY A 150 16.30 -4.80 -10.04
N GLU A 151 16.79 -4.07 -9.04
CA GLU A 151 17.87 -4.54 -8.17
C GLU A 151 17.39 -5.57 -7.13
N PHE A 152 16.14 -5.45 -6.66
CA PHE A 152 15.58 -6.36 -5.65
C PHE A 152 14.26 -7.04 -6.03
N PHE A 153 13.55 -6.53 -7.03
CA PHE A 153 12.28 -7.08 -7.49
C PHE A 153 12.01 -6.66 -8.94
N CYS A 154 11.13 -7.38 -9.61
CA CYS A 154 10.75 -7.10 -10.99
C CYS A 154 9.74 -5.97 -11.10
N LYS A 155 10.12 -4.93 -11.87
CA LYS A 155 9.36 -3.69 -12.06
C LYS A 155 8.61 -3.73 -13.38
N SER A 156 7.56 -2.92 -13.53
CA SER A 156 6.95 -2.70 -14.85
C SER A 156 7.27 -1.31 -15.36
N THR A 157 7.32 -1.17 -16.68
CA THR A 157 7.36 0.13 -17.37
C THR A 157 5.92 0.56 -17.66
N PRO A 158 5.28 1.38 -16.80
CA PRO A 158 3.96 1.93 -17.09
C PRO A 158 3.96 2.75 -18.37
N SER A 159 2.88 2.62 -19.14
CA SER A 159 2.59 3.54 -20.24
C SER A 159 2.30 4.94 -19.68
N ASN A 160 2.52 5.99 -20.47
CA ASN A 160 2.15 7.37 -20.09
C ASN A 160 0.66 7.49 -19.71
N THR A 161 -0.20 6.70 -20.34
CA THR A 161 -1.64 6.64 -20.05
C THR A 161 -1.90 6.04 -18.67
N VAL A 162 -1.33 4.88 -18.36
CA VAL A 162 -1.44 4.25 -17.04
C VAL A 162 -0.89 5.16 -15.96
N TRP A 163 0.19 5.88 -16.24
CA TRP A 163 0.75 6.88 -15.32
C TRP A 163 -0.23 8.01 -14.99
N LEU A 164 -0.86 8.62 -15.99
CA LEU A 164 -1.86 9.69 -15.76
C LEU A 164 -3.08 9.20 -14.99
N PHE A 165 -3.60 8.02 -15.37
CA PHE A 165 -4.73 7.39 -14.68
C PHE A 165 -4.39 6.91 -13.27
N TYR A 166 -3.10 6.79 -12.94
CA TYR A 166 -2.65 6.33 -11.65
C TYR A 166 -2.26 7.49 -10.72
N LEU A 167 -1.38 8.39 -11.17
CA LEU A 167 -0.81 9.44 -10.33
C LEU A 167 -1.85 10.48 -9.93
N ILE A 168 -2.67 10.97 -10.87
CA ILE A 168 -3.64 12.04 -10.60
C ILE A 168 -4.68 11.56 -9.58
N PRO A 169 -5.34 10.39 -9.75
CA PRO A 169 -6.29 9.93 -8.74
C PRO A 169 -5.62 9.61 -7.41
N THR A 170 -4.42 9.02 -7.41
CA THR A 170 -3.72 8.65 -6.17
C THR A 170 -3.28 9.89 -5.38
N THR A 171 -2.83 10.96 -6.05
CA THR A 171 -2.45 12.24 -5.40
C THR A 171 -3.67 12.95 -4.82
N VAL A 172 -4.76 13.07 -5.58
CA VAL A 172 -6.04 13.63 -5.09
C VAL A 172 -6.53 12.85 -3.88
N TYR A 173 -6.47 11.52 -3.97
CA TYR A 173 -6.84 10.63 -2.88
C TYR A 173 -5.95 10.83 -1.64
N ALA A 174 -4.62 10.88 -1.81
CA ALA A 174 -3.66 11.13 -0.72
C ALA A 174 -3.99 12.41 0.05
N PHE A 175 -4.22 13.49 -0.70
CA PHE A 175 -4.53 14.79 -0.13
C PHE A 175 -5.88 14.80 0.59
N SER A 176 -6.91 14.20 -0.02
CA SER A 176 -8.22 14.07 0.61
C SER A 176 -8.18 13.25 1.90
N SER A 177 -7.40 12.16 1.93
CA SER A 177 -7.18 11.31 3.11
C SER A 177 -6.53 12.09 4.25
N LEU A 178 -5.55 12.95 3.93
CA LEU A 178 -4.88 13.81 4.90
C LEU A 178 -5.85 14.86 5.46
N LEU A 179 -6.65 15.51 4.61
CA LEU A 179 -7.65 16.49 5.06
C LEU A 179 -8.70 15.84 5.98
N VAL A 180 -9.23 14.67 5.60
CA VAL A 180 -10.21 13.94 6.42
C VAL A 180 -9.58 13.52 7.76
N SER A 181 -8.33 13.06 7.76
CA SER A 181 -7.60 12.68 8.97
C SER A 181 -7.36 13.89 9.89
N ALA A 182 -6.97 15.05 9.33
CA ALA A 182 -6.76 16.28 10.08
C ALA A 182 -8.07 16.80 10.68
N HIS A 183 -9.14 16.83 9.89
CA HIS A 183 -10.47 17.22 10.36
C HIS A 183 -10.99 16.29 11.46
N SER A 184 -10.79 14.97 11.30
CA SER A 184 -11.16 13.98 12.32
C SER A 184 -10.35 14.16 13.61
N SER A 185 -9.06 14.49 13.49
CA SER A 185 -8.19 14.79 14.65
C SER A 185 -8.68 16.00 15.44
N TYR A 186 -9.12 17.06 14.74
CA TYR A 186 -9.68 18.25 15.37
C TYR A 186 -10.96 17.92 16.17
N ILE A 187 -11.90 17.16 15.60
CA ILE A 187 -13.13 16.76 16.30
C ILE A 187 -12.78 15.84 17.49
N LEU A 188 -11.83 14.92 17.30
CA LEU A 188 -11.38 14.01 18.34
C LEU A 188 -10.81 14.75 19.54
N TRP A 189 -10.03 15.81 19.31
CA TRP A 189 -9.51 16.69 20.36
C TRP A 189 -10.64 17.34 21.17
N GLY A 190 -11.66 17.86 20.51
CA GLY A 190 -12.84 18.43 21.18
C GLY A 190 -13.56 17.42 22.07
N ARG A 191 -13.74 16.18 21.58
CA ARG A 191 -14.33 15.08 22.37
C ARG A 191 -13.46 14.66 23.53
N TRP A 192 -12.14 14.64 23.35
CA TRP A 192 -11.18 14.32 24.41
C TRP A 192 -11.24 15.31 25.56
N ARG A 193 -11.32 16.61 25.26
CA ARG A 193 -11.48 17.66 26.27
C ARG A 193 -12.76 17.48 27.09
N ASN A 194 -13.88 17.15 26.43
CA ASN A 194 -15.16 16.89 27.10
C ASN A 194 -15.13 15.61 27.94
N PHE A 195 -14.47 14.56 27.44
CA PHE A 195 -14.28 13.30 28.18
C PHE A 195 -13.47 13.53 29.46
N ASN A 196 -12.42 14.34 29.42
CA ASN A 196 -11.56 14.61 30.58
C ASN A 196 -12.33 15.16 31.80
N GLN A 197 -13.48 15.80 31.57
CA GLN A 197 -14.33 16.35 32.63
C GLN A 197 -15.34 15.35 33.21
N LYS A 198 -15.79 14.34 32.44
CA LYS A 198 -16.88 13.43 32.82
C LYS A 198 -16.44 11.96 33.01
N GLN A 199 -15.27 11.60 32.48
CA GLN A 199 -14.56 10.32 32.64
C GLN A 199 -15.43 9.05 32.65
N ASN A 200 -16.21 8.84 31.57
CA ASN A 200 -17.00 7.62 31.39
C ASN A 200 -16.18 6.48 30.75
N ARG A 201 -16.14 5.29 31.39
CA ARG A 201 -15.42 4.11 30.89
C ARG A 201 -15.73 3.75 29.43
N ARG A 202 -17.00 3.76 29.02
CA ARG A 202 -17.38 3.39 27.64
C ARG A 202 -16.81 4.38 26.62
N THR A 203 -16.94 5.68 26.92
CA THR A 203 -16.37 6.76 26.12
C THR A 203 -14.85 6.65 26.05
N ALA A 204 -14.16 6.26 27.13
CA ALA A 204 -12.71 6.08 27.13
C ALA A 204 -12.26 5.00 26.12
N ILE A 205 -12.98 3.87 26.06
CA ILE A 205 -12.71 2.77 25.13
C ILE A 205 -12.91 3.24 23.68
N ASP A 206 -14.07 3.83 23.40
CA ASP A 206 -14.44 4.32 22.07
C ASP A 206 -13.46 5.39 21.55
N LEU A 207 -13.03 6.29 22.44
CA LEU A 207 -12.05 7.33 22.13
C LEU A 207 -10.65 6.75 21.92
N GLY A 208 -10.27 5.72 22.69
CA GLY A 208 -9.03 4.98 22.50
C GLY A 208 -8.94 4.29 21.13
N TYR A 209 -10.03 3.68 20.65
CA TYR A 209 -10.10 3.14 19.29
C TYR A 209 -9.95 4.24 18.23
N ALA A 210 -10.64 5.38 18.41
CA ALA A 210 -10.54 6.51 17.49
C ALA A 210 -9.12 7.08 17.43
N VAL A 211 -8.43 7.26 18.56
CA VAL A 211 -7.04 7.74 18.60
C VAL A 211 -6.11 6.80 17.84
N ARG A 212 -6.19 5.49 18.08
CA ARG A 212 -5.36 4.50 17.36
C ARG A 212 -5.60 4.55 15.86
N LEU A 213 -6.86 4.66 15.45
CA LEU A 213 -7.24 4.75 14.05
C LEU A 213 -6.78 6.06 13.41
N THR A 214 -6.80 7.18 14.15
CA THR A 214 -6.23 8.47 13.72
C THR A 214 -4.73 8.37 13.47
N VAL A 215 -3.97 7.80 14.41
CA VAL A 215 -2.51 7.63 14.27
C VAL A 215 -2.20 6.77 13.04
N LEU A 216 -2.93 5.66 12.87
CA LEU A 216 -2.78 4.77 11.73
C LEU A 216 -3.09 5.49 10.40
N SER A 217 -4.21 6.23 10.34
CA SER A 217 -4.66 6.96 9.15
C SER A 217 -3.69 8.08 8.76
N GLY A 218 -3.18 8.82 9.76
CA GLY A 218 -2.16 9.84 9.56
C GLY A 218 -0.84 9.26 9.04
N PHE A 219 -0.36 8.17 9.66
CA PHE A 219 0.85 7.47 9.23
C PHE A 219 0.75 6.98 7.78
N TYR A 220 -0.36 6.34 7.40
CA TYR A 220 -0.57 5.91 6.01
C TYR A 220 -0.66 7.08 5.03
N SER A 221 -1.32 8.18 5.39
CA SER A 221 -1.43 9.34 4.51
C SER A 221 -0.05 9.96 4.23
N ILE A 222 0.81 10.06 5.26
CA ILE A 222 2.19 10.53 5.11
C ILE A 222 2.99 9.59 4.22
N LEU A 223 2.93 8.27 4.47
CA LEU A 223 3.64 7.28 3.66
C LEU A 223 3.19 7.30 2.20
N LEU A 224 1.89 7.45 1.96
CA LEU A 224 1.35 7.50 0.61
C LEU A 224 1.81 8.77 -0.11
N LEU A 225 1.86 9.92 0.56
CA LEU A 225 2.47 11.14 0.02
C LEU A 225 3.97 10.98 -0.25
N ALA A 226 4.72 10.40 0.68
CA ALA A 226 6.15 10.15 0.51
C ALA A 226 6.42 9.22 -0.69
N SER A 227 5.58 8.21 -0.91
CA SER A 227 5.69 7.30 -2.06
C SER A 227 5.46 7.97 -3.41
N LEU A 228 4.79 9.13 -3.45
CA LEU A 228 4.51 9.86 -4.69
C LEU A 228 5.68 10.77 -5.12
N ILE A 229 6.57 11.13 -4.20
CA ILE A 229 7.74 11.98 -4.47
C ILE A 229 8.65 11.35 -5.55
N PRO A 230 9.15 10.10 -5.40
CA PRO A 230 10.05 9.52 -6.40
C PRO A 230 9.40 9.40 -7.78
N SER A 231 8.11 9.06 -7.87
CA SER A 231 7.38 8.94 -9.14
C SER A 231 7.16 10.30 -9.84
N VAL A 232 7.07 11.40 -9.09
CA VAL A 232 7.04 12.75 -9.67
C VAL A 232 8.43 13.18 -10.13
N THR A 233 9.45 12.98 -9.30
CA THR A 233 10.84 13.35 -9.62
C THR A 233 11.34 12.64 -10.87
N GLU A 234 11.09 11.34 -10.99
CA GLU A 234 11.49 10.55 -12.15
C GLU A 234 10.76 10.98 -13.43
N LYS A 235 9.50 11.42 -13.33
CA LYS A 235 8.79 11.98 -14.50
C LYS A 235 9.45 13.28 -14.98
N ILE A 236 9.78 14.17 -14.05
CA ILE A 236 10.40 15.45 -14.37
C ILE A 236 11.76 15.22 -15.03
N ASP A 237 12.57 14.30 -14.47
CA ASP A 237 13.88 13.97 -15.00
C ASP A 237 13.80 13.32 -16.40
N ASN A 238 12.83 12.41 -16.60
CA ASN A 238 12.57 11.78 -17.89
C ASN A 238 12.06 12.77 -18.94
N ASP A 239 11.18 13.72 -18.59
CA ASP A 239 10.72 14.75 -19.52
C ASP A 239 11.85 15.75 -19.88
N MET A 240 12.85 15.93 -19.01
CA MET A 240 14.06 16.71 -19.30
C MET A 240 15.09 15.94 -20.15
N THR A 241 15.13 14.60 -20.05
CA THR A 241 16.08 13.73 -20.78
C THR A 241 15.49 13.06 -22.03
N ALA A 242 14.21 13.28 -22.35
CA ALA A 242 13.46 12.74 -23.50
C ALA A 242 13.94 13.20 -24.90
N ASN A 243 15.24 13.45 -25.08
CA ASN A 243 15.86 13.46 -26.40
C ASN A 243 16.57 12.14 -26.76
N ASN A 244 16.70 11.17 -25.86
CA ASN A 244 17.10 9.79 -26.17
C ASN A 244 17.02 8.91 -24.91
N GLN A 245 15.92 8.16 -24.72
CA GLN A 245 15.89 6.78 -24.16
C GLN A 245 14.53 6.42 -23.53
N THR A 246 14.26 5.12 -23.55
CA THR A 246 13.08 4.43 -23.03
C THR A 246 12.83 4.72 -21.56
N ILE A 247 11.57 5.10 -21.28
CA ILE A 247 11.03 5.45 -19.97
C ILE A 247 11.19 4.28 -19.00
N THR A 248 12.14 4.37 -18.07
CA THR A 248 12.15 3.55 -16.85
C THR A 248 11.31 4.25 -15.81
N PHE A 249 10.39 3.50 -15.18
CA PHE A 249 9.59 4.00 -14.07
C PHE A 249 9.83 3.09 -12.86
N LEU A 250 10.23 3.70 -11.77
CA LEU A 250 10.68 3.08 -10.53
C LEU A 250 9.55 2.78 -9.55
N ASP A 251 8.30 3.09 -9.89
CA ASP A 251 7.25 3.15 -8.87
C ASP A 251 6.19 2.06 -9.02
N PHE A 252 6.58 0.83 -8.67
CA PHE A 252 5.64 -0.24 -8.29
C PHE A 252 6.24 -1.16 -7.22
N ALA A 253 7.01 -0.60 -6.28
CA ALA A 253 7.23 -1.25 -5.00
C ALA A 253 6.68 -0.39 -3.87
N PRO A 254 6.31 -1.03 -2.76
CA PRO A 254 6.17 -0.30 -1.52
C PRO A 254 7.52 0.37 -1.22
N ALA A 255 7.59 1.70 -1.31
CA ALA A 255 8.59 2.53 -0.64
C ALA A 255 8.47 2.40 0.90
N PHE A 256 8.16 1.21 1.41
CA PHE A 256 7.97 0.94 2.83
C PHE A 256 9.28 0.57 3.51
N LEU A 257 10.42 0.51 2.81
CA LEU A 257 11.73 0.12 3.37
C LEU A 257 12.92 0.91 2.79
N TYR A 258 12.70 2.10 2.22
CA TYR A 258 13.77 3.06 1.95
C TYR A 258 13.74 4.19 3.00
N VAL A 259 13.93 3.79 4.25
CA VAL A 259 14.47 4.62 5.33
C VAL A 259 15.53 3.80 6.04
#